data_AF-A0A2V6XHC7-F1
#
_entry.id   AF-A0A2V6XHC7-F1
#
_cell.length_a   1.000
_cell.length_b   1.000
_cell.length_c   1.000
_cell.angle_alpha   90.00
_cell.angle_beta   90.00
_cell.angle_gamma   90.00
#
_symmetry.space_group_name_H-M   'P 1'
#
loop_
_entity.id
_entity.type
_entity.pdbx_description
1 polymer ?
#
loop_
_entity_poly.entity_id
_entity_poly.type
_entity_poly.pdbx_seq_one_letter_code
_entity_poly.pdbx_strand_id
1 'polypeptide(L)'
;MNLLRSRFAQAVLILIVAFVVLKFGIRPAAPWSVLTLYMAIVLLAVLVFVSSDSDSWRDFVWPIHATLVDPNRRLARLVFLIVLPLLFGYYAYTQAAAKPQAPPELRAVHPAPPASIQFRGKEIQITGLDNPLRKDQASYKKHVAAGAEIYIRNCMYCHGDNLDGRGHFAHGFNPPPANFQDPGTIAMLQEAFLFWRIAKGGPGLPKESTPWNSVMPAWEDRLTEEQTWQVIMYLYDATGQHPRRWEEGH
;
A
#
# COMPACT_ATOMS: atom_id res chain seq x y z
N MET A 1 -42.86 7.50 -40.61
CA MET A 1 -41.78 6.85 -41.38
C MET A 1 -41.29 5.65 -40.60
N ASN A 2 -41.34 4.45 -41.18
CA ASN A 2 -41.09 3.19 -40.49
C ASN A 2 -39.62 3.12 -40.01
N LEU A 3 -39.39 3.14 -38.68
CA LEU A 3 -38.05 3.08 -38.08
C LEU A 3 -37.23 1.88 -38.59
N LEU A 4 -37.93 0.79 -38.91
CA LEU A 4 -37.38 -0.46 -39.44
C LEU A 4 -36.84 -0.38 -40.87
N ARG A 5 -36.98 0.76 -41.57
CA ARG A 5 -36.45 0.94 -42.94
C ARG A 5 -34.99 1.42 -42.94
N SER A 6 -34.49 1.98 -41.83
CA SER A 6 -33.10 2.44 -41.73
C SER A 6 -32.15 1.28 -41.39
N ARG A 7 -31.08 1.13 -42.18
CA ARG A 7 -30.01 0.16 -41.91
C ARG A 7 -29.33 0.39 -40.56
N PHE A 8 -29.25 1.65 -40.10
CA PHE A 8 -28.77 2.00 -38.76
C PHE A 8 -29.65 1.43 -37.65
N ALA A 9 -30.97 1.61 -37.75
CA ALA A 9 -31.91 1.09 -36.74
C ALA A 9 -31.95 -0.44 -36.74
N GLN A 10 -31.86 -1.08 -37.91
CA GLN A 10 -31.75 -2.54 -38.02
C GLN A 10 -30.48 -3.07 -37.34
N ALA A 11 -29.32 -2.44 -37.59
CA ALA A 11 -28.06 -2.81 -36.97
C ALA A 11 -28.10 -2.70 -35.43
N VAL A 12 -28.64 -1.59 -34.90
CA VAL A 12 -28.81 -1.41 -33.45
C VAL A 12 -29.77 -2.45 -32.87
N LEU A 13 -30.88 -2.74 -33.55
CA LEU A 13 -31.84 -3.74 -33.11
C LEU A 13 -31.21 -5.14 -33.04
N ILE A 14 -30.44 -5.53 -34.07
CA ILE A 14 -29.73 -6.83 -34.10
C ILE A 14 -28.77 -6.94 -32.90
N LEU A 15 -28.01 -5.88 -32.60
CA LEU A 15 -27.08 -5.87 -31.47
C LEU A 15 -27.80 -5.97 -30.12
N ILE A 16 -28.90 -5.25 -29.94
CA ILE A 16 -29.69 -5.31 -28.71
C ILE A 16 -30.29 -6.71 -28.51
N VAL A 17 -30.90 -7.26 -29.57
CA VAL A 17 -31.51 -8.60 -29.53
C VAL A 17 -30.45 -9.66 -29.25
N ALA A 18 -29.30 -9.61 -29.94
CA ALA A 18 -28.19 -10.52 -29.71
C ALA A 18 -27.68 -10.45 -28.25
N PHE A 19 -27.52 -9.24 -27.70
CA PHE A 19 -27.11 -9.06 -26.31
C PHE A 19 -28.11 -9.69 -25.34
N VAL A 20 -29.41 -9.42 -25.52
CA VAL A 20 -30.46 -9.96 -24.64
C VAL A 20 -30.51 -11.49 -24.71
N VAL A 21 -30.45 -12.07 -25.91
CA VAL A 21 -30.46 -13.52 -26.11
C VAL A 21 -29.22 -14.16 -25.47
N LEU A 22 -28.03 -13.60 -25.68
CA LEU A 22 -26.79 -14.15 -25.13
C LEU A 22 -26.70 -13.97 -23.60
N LYS A 23 -27.19 -12.84 -23.07
CA LYS A 23 -27.14 -12.53 -21.64
C LYS A 23 -28.15 -13.32 -20.82
N PHE A 24 -29.37 -13.49 -21.32
CA PHE A 24 -30.50 -14.03 -20.56
C PHE A 24 -31.03 -15.36 -21.09
N GLY A 25 -30.73 -15.72 -22.34
CA GLY A 25 -31.21 -16.96 -22.97
C GLY A 25 -30.35 -18.19 -22.66
N ILE A 26 -29.10 -18.02 -22.24
CA ILE A 26 -28.17 -19.13 -21.92
C ILE A 26 -28.12 -19.34 -20.40
N ARG A 27 -28.29 -20.60 -19.95
CA ARG A 27 -28.14 -21.01 -18.54
C ARG A 27 -27.10 -22.12 -18.40
N PRO A 28 -26.17 -22.03 -17.42
CA PRO A 28 -25.97 -20.92 -16.48
C PRO A 28 -25.48 -19.64 -17.18
N ALA A 29 -25.64 -18.48 -16.52
CA ALA A 29 -25.33 -17.20 -17.11
C ALA A 29 -23.86 -17.15 -17.59
N ALA A 30 -23.66 -16.80 -18.86
CA ALA A 30 -22.33 -16.76 -19.44
C ALA A 30 -21.42 -15.73 -18.72
N PRO A 31 -20.13 -16.07 -18.48
CA PRO A 31 -19.15 -15.11 -17.98
C PRO A 31 -19.04 -13.88 -18.87
N TRP A 32 -18.70 -12.73 -18.28
CA TRP A 32 -18.60 -11.46 -19.01
C TRP A 32 -17.62 -11.51 -20.18
N SER A 33 -16.51 -12.23 -20.05
CA SER A 33 -15.50 -12.41 -21.12
C SER A 33 -16.07 -13.07 -22.37
N VAL A 34 -16.88 -14.11 -22.19
CA VAL A 34 -17.52 -14.86 -23.28
C VAL A 34 -18.59 -14.00 -23.96
N LEU A 35 -19.39 -13.28 -23.17
CA LEU A 35 -20.39 -12.35 -23.71
C LEU A 35 -19.74 -11.24 -24.55
N THR A 36 -18.63 -10.66 -24.06
CA THR A 36 -17.89 -9.63 -24.82
C THR A 36 -17.33 -10.18 -26.14
N LEU A 37 -16.81 -11.41 -26.15
CA LEU A 37 -16.28 -12.03 -27.36
C LEU A 37 -17.39 -12.22 -28.42
N TYR A 38 -18.53 -12.81 -28.04
CA TYR A 38 -19.62 -13.04 -28.98
C TYR A 38 -20.25 -11.73 -29.47
N MET A 39 -20.40 -10.73 -28.59
CA MET A 39 -20.88 -9.41 -29.01
C MET A 39 -19.93 -8.72 -29.99
N ALA A 40 -18.62 -8.88 -29.83
CA ALA A 40 -17.64 -8.36 -30.78
C ALA A 40 -17.76 -9.05 -32.16
N ILE A 41 -17.96 -10.36 -32.19
CA ILE A 41 -18.17 -11.12 -33.44
C ILE A 41 -19.47 -10.67 -34.13
N VAL A 42 -20.57 -10.55 -33.38
CA VAL A 42 -21.86 -10.07 -33.93
C VAL A 42 -21.72 -8.64 -34.46
N LEU A 43 -21.02 -7.76 -33.75
CA LEU A 43 -20.75 -6.40 -34.21
C LEU A 43 -19.97 -6.40 -35.53
N LEU A 44 -18.90 -7.18 -35.63
CA LEU A 44 -18.12 -7.30 -36.87
C LEU A 44 -18.99 -7.83 -38.02
N ALA A 45 -19.81 -8.85 -37.78
CA ALA A 45 -20.71 -9.41 -38.78
C ALA A 45 -21.75 -8.39 -39.27
N VAL A 46 -22.33 -7.61 -38.35
CA VAL A 46 -23.28 -6.53 -38.69
C VAL A 46 -22.59 -5.43 -39.49
N LEU A 47 -21.37 -5.04 -39.12
CA LEU A 47 -20.61 -4.03 -39.85
C LEU A 47 -20.28 -4.50 -41.27
N VAL A 48 -19.80 -5.74 -41.44
CA VAL A 48 -19.53 -6.33 -42.75
C VAL A 48 -20.79 -6.39 -43.61
N PHE A 49 -21.92 -6.79 -43.00
CA PHE A 49 -23.19 -6.86 -43.70
C PHE A 49 -23.64 -5.47 -44.19
N VAL A 50 -23.56 -4.46 -43.34
CA VAL A 50 -23.97 -3.09 -43.67
C VAL A 50 -23.01 -2.41 -44.64
N SER A 51 -21.72 -2.74 -44.60
CA SER A 51 -20.71 -2.22 -45.52
C SER A 51 -20.66 -2.95 -46.86
N SER A 52 -21.44 -4.02 -47.04
CA SER A 52 -21.40 -4.83 -48.27
C SER A 52 -21.93 -4.11 -49.51
N ASP A 53 -22.74 -3.06 -49.31
CA ASP A 53 -23.40 -2.31 -50.37
C ASP A 53 -23.33 -0.79 -50.10
N SER A 54 -23.13 -0.02 -51.17
CA SER A 54 -22.90 1.43 -51.07
C SER A 54 -24.14 2.22 -50.65
N ASP A 55 -25.33 1.75 -51.00
CA ASP A 55 -26.59 2.35 -50.55
C ASP A 55 -26.83 2.02 -49.08
N SER A 56 -26.58 0.76 -48.69
CA SER A 56 -26.69 0.29 -47.31
C SER A 56 -25.73 1.01 -46.36
N TRP A 57 -24.49 1.25 -46.80
CA TRP A 57 -23.51 2.03 -46.05
C TRP A 57 -23.94 3.50 -45.90
N ARG A 58 -24.43 4.13 -46.97
CA ARG A 58 -24.95 5.50 -46.93
C ARG A 58 -26.11 5.62 -45.95
N ASP A 59 -27.09 4.72 -46.02
CA ASP A 59 -28.25 4.70 -45.13
C ASP A 59 -27.87 4.46 -43.66
N PHE A 60 -26.78 3.73 -43.41
CA PHE A 60 -26.26 3.49 -42.07
C PHE A 60 -25.55 4.71 -41.47
N VAL A 61 -24.72 5.40 -42.25
CA VAL A 61 -23.96 6.58 -41.79
C VAL A 61 -24.83 7.84 -41.77
N TRP A 62 -25.88 7.89 -42.59
CA TRP A 62 -26.74 9.07 -42.76
C TRP A 62 -27.25 9.67 -41.44
N PRO A 63 -27.76 8.91 -40.46
CA PRO A 63 -28.23 9.48 -39.20
C PRO A 63 -27.11 10.15 -38.38
N ILE A 64 -25.89 9.60 -38.42
CA ILE A 64 -24.71 10.13 -37.73
C ILE A 64 -24.29 11.43 -38.40
N HIS A 65 -24.09 11.40 -39.71
CA HIS A 65 -23.69 12.57 -40.49
C HIS A 65 -24.74 13.69 -40.41
N ALA A 66 -26.02 13.35 -40.56
CA ALA A 66 -27.11 14.31 -40.43
C ALA A 66 -27.15 14.97 -39.05
N THR A 67 -26.92 14.21 -37.97
CA THR A 67 -26.89 14.79 -36.62
C THR A 67 -25.69 15.71 -36.39
N LEU A 68 -24.56 15.45 -37.06
CA LEU A 68 -23.35 16.27 -36.94
C LEU A 68 -23.35 17.51 -37.84
N VAL A 69 -23.99 17.45 -39.02
CA VAL A 69 -23.88 18.50 -40.05
C VAL A 69 -25.17 19.33 -40.20
N ASP A 70 -26.36 18.73 -40.08
CA ASP A 70 -27.63 19.40 -40.33
C ASP A 70 -27.88 20.57 -39.35
N PRO A 71 -28.05 21.81 -39.83
CA PRO A 71 -28.36 22.98 -38.99
C PRO A 71 -29.62 22.79 -38.13
N ASN A 72 -30.61 22.05 -38.63
CA ASN A 72 -31.88 21.80 -37.94
C ASN A 72 -31.74 20.86 -36.74
N ARG A 73 -30.61 20.16 -36.61
CA ARG A 73 -30.32 19.22 -35.51
C ARG A 73 -29.28 19.76 -34.52
N ARG A 74 -29.03 21.08 -34.52
CA ARG A 74 -28.04 21.73 -33.66
C ARG A 74 -28.18 21.37 -32.17
N LEU A 75 -29.41 21.25 -31.66
CA LEU A 75 -29.65 20.89 -30.26
C LEU A 75 -29.20 19.45 -29.96
N ALA A 76 -29.57 18.49 -30.81
CA ALA A 76 -29.12 17.10 -30.68
C ALA A 76 -27.59 17.01 -30.72
N ARG A 77 -26.95 17.75 -31.65
CA ARG A 77 -25.49 17.83 -31.73
C ARG A 77 -24.85 18.35 -30.44
N LEU A 78 -25.35 19.44 -29.89
CA LEU A 78 -24.84 20.01 -28.63
C LEU A 78 -25.00 19.04 -27.47
N VAL A 79 -26.15 18.36 -27.36
CA VAL A 79 -26.38 17.32 -26.36
C VAL A 79 -25.35 16.21 -26.50
N PHE A 80 -25.11 15.68 -27.70
CA PHE A 80 -24.10 14.65 -27.92
C PHE A 80 -22.68 15.12 -27.57
N LEU A 81 -22.29 16.31 -27.99
CA LEU A 81 -20.95 16.86 -27.74
C LEU A 81 -20.69 17.19 -26.26
N ILE A 82 -21.72 17.34 -25.44
CA ILE A 82 -21.58 17.61 -23.99
C ILE A 82 -21.74 16.32 -23.19
N VAL A 83 -22.81 15.57 -23.43
CA VAL A 83 -23.16 14.37 -22.66
C VAL A 83 -22.16 13.26 -22.89
N LEU A 84 -21.68 13.05 -24.12
CA LEU A 84 -20.76 11.95 -24.42
C LEU A 84 -19.40 12.12 -23.71
N PRO A 85 -18.73 13.29 -23.74
CA PRO A 85 -17.52 13.51 -22.95
C PRO A 85 -17.76 13.42 -21.43
N LEU A 86 -18.90 13.93 -20.93
CA LEU A 86 -19.22 13.83 -19.50
C LEU A 86 -19.43 12.38 -19.06
N LEU A 87 -20.14 11.58 -19.85
CA LEU A 87 -20.31 10.15 -19.57
C LEU A 87 -18.97 9.40 -19.63
N PHE A 88 -18.13 9.70 -20.62
CA PHE A 88 -16.82 9.07 -20.74
C PHE A 88 -15.89 9.48 -19.59
N GLY A 89 -15.91 10.76 -19.20
CA GLY A 89 -15.18 11.28 -18.05
C GLY A 89 -15.67 10.67 -16.73
N TYR A 90 -16.98 10.55 -16.54
CA TYR A 90 -17.56 9.87 -15.37
C TYR A 90 -17.17 8.40 -15.33
N TYR A 91 -17.26 7.68 -16.46
CA TYR A 91 -16.82 6.30 -16.55
C TYR A 91 -15.34 6.14 -16.20
N ALA A 92 -14.47 6.98 -16.79
CA ALA A 92 -13.04 6.97 -16.49
C ALA A 92 -12.77 7.30 -15.01
N TYR A 93 -13.48 8.27 -14.45
CA TYR A 93 -13.43 8.58 -13.02
C TYR A 93 -13.83 7.38 -12.17
N THR A 94 -14.93 6.68 -12.48
CA THR A 94 -15.34 5.51 -11.69
C THR A 94 -14.36 4.33 -11.78
N GLN A 95 -13.60 4.22 -12.87
CA GLN A 95 -12.57 3.19 -13.02
C GLN A 95 -11.26 3.58 -12.34
N ALA A 96 -10.91 4.87 -12.35
CA ALA A 96 -9.67 5.39 -11.77
C ALA A 96 -9.81 5.77 -10.28
N ALA A 97 -11.02 6.07 -9.82
CA ALA A 97 -11.30 6.41 -8.44
C ALA A 97 -10.99 5.18 -7.58
N ALA A 98 -9.89 5.28 -6.83
CA ALA A 98 -9.52 4.26 -5.87
C ALA A 98 -10.67 4.08 -4.87
N LYS A 99 -11.22 2.87 -4.80
CA LYS A 99 -12.10 2.50 -3.69
C LYS A 99 -11.23 2.45 -2.43
N PRO A 100 -11.54 3.21 -1.36
CA PRO A 100 -10.80 3.10 -0.11
C PRO A 100 -11.08 1.72 0.49
N GLN A 101 -10.23 0.77 0.15
CA GLN A 101 -10.23 -0.57 0.72
C GLN A 101 -9.20 -0.56 1.83
N ALA A 102 -9.64 -0.73 3.07
CA ALA A 102 -8.72 -0.90 4.18
C ALA A 102 -7.82 -2.12 3.87
N PRO A 103 -6.49 -2.03 4.08
CA PRO A 103 -5.64 -3.18 3.88
C PRO A 103 -6.12 -4.32 4.78
N PRO A 104 -6.17 -5.55 4.28
CA PRO A 104 -6.58 -6.72 5.06
C PRO A 104 -5.56 -7.11 6.14
N GLU A 105 -4.35 -6.53 6.12
CA GLU A 105 -3.29 -6.80 7.10
C GLU A 105 -3.37 -5.83 8.28
N LEU A 106 -3.36 -6.38 9.50
CA LEU A 106 -3.21 -5.63 10.74
C LEU A 106 -1.88 -4.87 10.71
N ARG A 107 -1.95 -3.53 10.62
CA ARG A 107 -0.78 -2.66 10.71
C ARG A 107 -0.34 -2.58 12.17
N ALA A 108 0.88 -3.01 12.45
CA ALA A 108 1.46 -2.94 13.78
C ALA A 108 2.46 -1.78 13.86
N VAL A 109 2.33 -0.94 14.89
CA VAL A 109 3.32 0.11 15.19
C VAL A 109 4.62 -0.50 15.71
N HIS A 110 4.53 -1.68 16.34
CA HIS A 110 5.65 -2.51 16.77
C HIS A 110 5.47 -3.91 16.17
N PRO A 111 6.08 -4.23 15.02
CA PRO A 111 6.03 -5.58 14.47
C PRO A 111 6.66 -6.56 15.45
N ALA A 112 6.14 -7.78 15.54
CA ALA A 112 6.74 -8.81 16.36
C ALA A 112 8.19 -9.08 15.91
N PRO A 113 9.15 -9.24 16.83
CA PRO A 113 10.51 -9.59 16.47
C PRO A 113 10.54 -10.99 15.85
N PRO A 114 11.45 -11.25 14.88
CA PRO A 114 11.66 -12.59 14.37
C PRO A 114 12.23 -13.51 15.46
N ALA A 115 12.10 -14.83 15.29
CA ALA A 115 12.62 -15.80 16.26
C ALA A 115 14.15 -15.71 16.41
N SER A 116 14.86 -15.56 15.29
CA SER A 116 16.31 -15.36 15.24
C SER A 116 16.70 -14.30 14.22
N ILE A 117 17.92 -13.78 14.36
CA ILE A 117 18.57 -12.91 13.39
C ILE A 117 20.00 -13.36 13.14
N GLN A 118 20.51 -13.08 11.94
CA GLN A 118 21.95 -13.14 11.68
C GLN A 118 22.60 -11.85 12.17
N PHE A 119 23.62 -11.93 13.02
CA PHE A 119 24.41 -10.80 13.49
C PHE A 119 25.88 -11.09 13.20
N ARG A 120 26.45 -10.39 12.21
CA ARG A 120 27.85 -10.57 11.79
C ARG A 120 28.24 -12.03 11.49
N GLY A 121 27.34 -12.77 10.84
CA GLY A 121 27.54 -14.18 10.47
C GLY A 121 27.26 -15.20 11.58
N LYS A 122 26.82 -14.75 12.75
CA LYS A 122 26.37 -15.58 13.85
C LYS A 122 24.85 -15.50 13.99
N GLU A 123 24.18 -16.63 14.10
CA GLU A 123 22.75 -16.66 14.41
C GLU A 123 22.52 -16.38 15.90
N ILE A 124 21.66 -15.39 16.19
CA ILE A 124 21.23 -15.04 17.55
C ILE A 124 19.72 -15.29 17.64
N GLN A 125 19.30 -16.13 18.58
CA GLN A 125 17.89 -16.29 18.93
C GLN A 125 17.45 -15.03 19.70
N ILE A 126 16.44 -14.33 19.17
CA ILE A 126 15.88 -13.11 19.77
C ILE A 126 14.75 -13.45 20.74
N THR A 127 13.95 -14.46 20.44
CA THR A 127 12.91 -14.94 21.35
C THR A 127 13.56 -15.49 22.63
N GLY A 128 13.27 -14.85 23.77
CA GLY A 128 13.85 -15.23 25.07
C GLY A 128 15.31 -14.80 25.27
N LEU A 129 15.83 -13.89 24.44
CA LEU A 129 17.17 -13.34 24.62
C LEU A 129 17.22 -12.41 25.83
N ASP A 130 18.03 -12.76 26.82
CA ASP A 130 18.29 -11.89 27.97
C ASP A 130 19.59 -11.10 27.80
N ASN A 131 19.60 -9.88 28.31
CA ASN A 131 20.78 -9.03 28.33
C ASN A 131 21.85 -9.63 29.28
N PRO A 132 22.99 -10.14 28.77
CA PRO A 132 24.01 -10.77 29.60
C PRO A 132 24.69 -9.77 30.54
N LEU A 133 24.79 -8.49 30.14
CA LEU A 133 25.45 -7.45 30.93
C LEU A 133 24.62 -7.05 32.16
N ARG A 134 23.31 -7.32 32.17
CA ARG A 134 22.46 -7.08 33.34
C ARG A 134 22.76 -8.05 34.50
N LYS A 135 23.42 -9.18 34.24
CA LYS A 135 23.85 -10.13 35.28
C LYS A 135 25.12 -9.66 36.00
N ASP A 136 25.96 -8.86 35.34
CA ASP A 136 27.14 -8.25 35.94
C ASP A 136 26.80 -6.92 36.62
N GLN A 137 26.24 -7.02 37.82
CA GLN A 137 25.88 -5.85 38.63
C GLN A 137 27.11 -5.04 39.08
N ALA A 138 28.29 -5.67 39.19
CA ALA A 138 29.51 -5.00 39.62
C ALA A 138 30.00 -4.00 38.54
N SER A 139 29.86 -4.38 37.26
CA SER A 139 30.24 -3.53 36.13
C SER A 139 29.08 -2.67 35.58
N TYR A 140 27.90 -2.67 36.21
CA TYR A 140 26.71 -2.00 35.68
C TYR A 140 26.97 -0.53 35.27
N LYS A 141 27.54 0.26 36.18
CA LYS A 141 27.86 1.68 35.92
C LYS A 141 28.86 1.87 34.78
N LYS A 142 29.82 0.94 34.65
CA LYS A 142 30.81 0.97 33.57
C LYS A 142 30.14 0.70 32.22
N HIS A 143 29.22 -0.26 32.16
CA HIS A 143 28.47 -0.55 30.94
C HIS A 143 27.53 0.59 30.53
N VAL A 144 26.84 1.20 31.50
CA VAL A 144 26.01 2.40 31.26
C VAL A 144 26.86 3.55 30.73
N ALA A 145 28.03 3.83 31.32
CA ALA A 145 28.92 4.90 30.86
C ALA A 145 29.44 4.65 29.43
N ALA A 146 29.82 3.41 29.11
CA ALA A 146 30.20 3.02 27.75
C ALA A 146 29.02 3.18 26.76
N GLY A 147 27.81 2.80 27.18
CA GLY A 147 26.58 2.99 26.41
C GLY A 147 26.27 4.45 26.12
N ALA A 148 26.48 5.33 27.09
CA ALA A 148 26.30 6.78 26.95
C ALA A 148 27.23 7.34 25.87
N GLU A 149 28.51 6.95 25.87
CA GLU A 149 29.47 7.38 24.84
C GLU A 149 29.02 6.93 23.45
N ILE A 150 28.59 5.68 23.31
CA ILE A 150 28.11 5.13 22.04
C ILE A 150 26.85 5.89 21.58
N TYR A 151 25.89 6.14 22.48
CA TYR A 151 24.66 6.87 22.16
C TYR A 151 24.96 8.28 21.64
N ILE A 152 25.82 9.03 22.32
CA ILE A 152 26.19 10.41 21.94
C ILE A 152 26.87 10.42 20.57
N ARG A 153 27.78 9.46 20.32
CA ARG A 153 28.51 9.38 19.05
C ARG A 153 27.65 8.99 17.85
N ASN A 154 26.55 8.26 18.06
CA ASN A 154 25.86 7.53 16.99
C ASN A 154 24.35 7.82 16.91
N CYS A 155 23.66 7.84 18.04
CA CYS A 155 22.20 7.80 18.11
C CYS A 155 21.57 9.17 18.36
N MET A 156 22.26 10.03 19.11
CA MET A 156 21.81 11.35 19.56
C MET A 156 21.38 12.26 18.40
N TYR A 157 22.03 12.17 17.24
CA TYR A 157 21.71 13.01 16.08
C TYR A 157 20.27 12.84 15.57
N CYS A 158 19.66 11.68 15.79
CA CYS A 158 18.26 11.42 15.44
C CYS A 158 17.37 11.38 16.68
N HIS A 159 17.83 10.77 17.77
CA HIS A 159 17.01 10.54 18.97
C HIS A 159 17.08 11.65 20.04
N GLY A 160 17.95 12.65 19.87
CA GLY A 160 18.08 13.79 20.78
C GLY A 160 19.01 13.50 21.96
N ASP A 161 19.60 14.55 22.52
CA ASP A 161 20.37 14.51 23.77
C ASP A 161 19.48 14.25 24.99
N ASN A 162 18.25 14.78 24.97
CA ASN A 162 17.22 14.52 25.98
C ASN A 162 16.48 13.17 25.80
N LEU A 163 16.91 12.33 24.85
CA LEU A 163 16.28 11.03 24.54
C LEU A 163 14.80 11.17 24.10
N ASP A 164 14.41 12.34 23.59
CA ASP A 164 13.02 12.73 23.33
C ASP A 164 12.58 12.55 21.86
N GLY A 165 13.45 11.97 21.03
CA GLY A 165 13.21 11.78 19.60
C GLY A 165 13.40 13.06 18.78
N ARG A 166 13.94 14.14 19.36
CA ARG A 166 14.10 15.46 18.71
C ARG A 166 15.57 15.76 18.38
N GLY A 167 16.30 14.77 17.88
CA GLY A 167 17.66 14.99 17.38
C GLY A 167 17.69 15.93 16.18
N HIS A 168 18.88 16.47 15.88
CA HIS A 168 19.11 17.41 14.79
C HIS A 168 18.51 16.98 13.43
N PHE A 169 18.52 15.68 13.13
CA PHE A 169 17.97 15.12 11.88
C PHE A 169 16.52 14.62 11.99
N ALA A 170 15.89 14.67 13.17
CA ALA A 170 14.57 14.06 13.41
C ALA A 170 13.47 14.58 12.47
N HIS A 171 13.51 15.88 12.14
CA HIS A 171 12.51 16.54 11.29
C HIS A 171 12.48 16.04 9.84
N GLY A 172 13.52 15.33 9.39
CA GLY A 172 13.58 14.75 8.05
C GLY A 172 12.82 13.44 7.90
N PHE A 173 12.25 12.89 8.97
CA PHE A 173 11.71 11.53 8.99
C PHE A 173 10.23 11.48 9.36
N ASN A 174 9.50 10.61 8.66
CA ASN A 174 8.11 10.28 8.96
C ASN A 174 7.93 8.74 8.85
N PRO A 175 7.68 8.02 9.96
CA PRO A 175 7.45 8.53 11.32
C PRO A 175 8.70 9.15 11.96
N PRO A 176 8.54 10.04 12.96
CA PRO A 176 9.67 10.61 13.68
C PRO A 176 10.42 9.53 14.49
N PRO A 177 11.70 9.76 14.86
CA PRO A 177 12.42 8.89 15.78
C PRO A 177 11.67 8.72 17.11
N ALA A 178 11.80 7.54 17.72
CA ALA A 178 11.12 7.23 18.98
C ALA A 178 11.55 8.17 20.12
N ASN A 179 10.56 8.66 20.88
CA ASN A 179 10.73 9.40 22.12
C ASN A 179 10.87 8.42 23.29
N PHE A 180 12.09 8.19 23.77
CA PHE A 180 12.37 7.23 24.82
C PHE A 180 11.91 7.67 26.22
N GLN A 181 11.57 8.95 26.40
CA GLN A 181 10.98 9.45 27.65
C GLN A 181 9.51 9.05 27.80
N ASP A 182 8.83 8.73 26.70
CA ASP A 182 7.42 8.32 26.73
C ASP A 182 7.30 6.88 27.28
N PRO A 183 6.56 6.66 28.39
CA PRO A 183 6.32 5.33 28.95
C PRO A 183 5.67 4.34 27.96
N GLY A 184 5.01 4.83 26.92
CA GLY A 184 4.45 4.01 25.85
C GLY A 184 5.49 3.41 24.89
N THR A 185 6.79 3.74 25.05
CA THR A 185 7.86 3.30 24.13
C THR A 185 8.68 2.14 24.71
N ILE A 186 9.91 2.39 25.17
CA ILE A 186 10.85 1.35 25.58
C ILE A 186 10.39 0.58 26.80
N ALA A 187 9.59 1.19 27.70
CA ALA A 187 9.05 0.49 28.87
C ALA A 187 8.04 -0.62 28.52
N MET A 188 7.41 -0.54 27.34
CA MET A 188 6.49 -1.57 26.85
C MET A 188 7.20 -2.73 26.15
N LEU A 189 8.53 -2.63 25.97
CA LEU A 189 9.32 -3.52 25.14
C LEU A 189 10.36 -4.28 25.96
N GLN A 190 10.74 -5.46 25.47
CA GLN A 190 11.82 -6.26 26.05
C GLN A 190 13.18 -5.78 25.53
N GLU A 191 14.25 -5.97 26.31
CA GLU A 191 15.60 -5.59 25.86
C GLU A 191 16.01 -6.31 24.57
N ALA A 192 15.60 -7.57 24.38
CA ALA A 192 15.78 -8.32 23.14
C ALA A 192 15.21 -7.61 21.91
N PHE A 193 14.05 -6.96 22.07
CA PHE A 193 13.44 -6.20 20.99
C PHE A 193 14.31 -5.01 20.62
N LEU A 194 14.80 -4.25 21.60
CA LEU A 194 15.70 -3.12 21.36
C LEU A 194 17.00 -3.58 20.70
N PHE A 195 17.55 -4.73 21.11
CA PHE A 195 18.73 -5.33 20.49
C PHE A 195 18.50 -5.60 19.01
N TRP A 196 17.39 -6.25 18.66
CA TRP A 196 17.00 -6.47 17.28
C TRP A 196 16.84 -5.16 16.51
N ARG A 197 16.16 -4.16 17.09
CA ARG A 197 15.95 -2.86 16.45
C ARG A 197 17.25 -2.11 16.18
N ILE A 198 18.21 -2.15 17.10
CA ILE A 198 19.52 -1.52 16.91
C ILE A 198 20.32 -2.30 15.86
N ALA A 199 20.38 -3.63 15.96
CA ALA A 199 21.13 -4.47 15.04
C ALA A 199 20.66 -4.31 13.58
N LYS A 200 19.34 -4.41 13.35
CA LYS A 200 18.76 -4.47 11.99
C LYS A 200 18.21 -3.14 11.48
N GLY A 201 17.87 -2.21 12.36
CA GLY A 201 17.29 -0.93 11.96
C GLY A 201 15.95 -1.07 11.24
N GLY A 202 15.79 -0.28 10.18
CA GLY A 202 14.63 -0.27 9.29
C GLY A 202 14.65 -1.24 8.10
N PRO A 203 15.82 -1.54 7.48
CA PRO A 203 15.87 -2.50 6.38
C PRO A 203 15.36 -3.89 6.78
N GLY A 204 14.52 -4.49 5.93
CA GLY A 204 14.02 -5.85 6.14
C GLY A 204 12.89 -5.99 7.16
N LEU A 205 12.23 -4.89 7.55
CA LEU A 205 11.05 -4.97 8.41
C LEU A 205 9.87 -5.70 7.72
N PRO A 206 9.04 -6.42 8.49
CA PRO A 206 7.86 -7.11 7.96
C PRO A 206 6.89 -6.14 7.27
N LYS A 207 6.13 -6.61 6.28
CA LYS A 207 5.21 -5.78 5.48
C LYS A 207 4.17 -5.07 6.34
N GLU A 208 3.79 -5.69 7.46
CA GLU A 208 2.87 -5.20 8.50
C GLU A 208 3.34 -3.88 9.13
N SER A 209 4.63 -3.55 8.98
CA SER A 209 5.21 -2.27 9.43
C SER A 209 4.86 -1.10 8.50
N THR A 210 4.29 -1.34 7.31
CA THR A 210 3.95 -0.30 6.34
C THR A 210 2.67 0.45 6.76
N PRO A 211 2.65 1.79 6.84
CA PRO A 211 3.64 2.75 6.31
C PRO A 211 4.71 3.21 7.32
N TRP A 212 4.67 2.74 8.57
CA TRP A 212 5.60 3.07 9.66
C TRP A 212 6.98 2.41 9.52
N ASN A 213 7.53 2.40 8.31
CA ASN A 213 8.87 1.92 8.07
C ASN A 213 9.88 2.83 8.78
N SER A 214 10.80 2.22 9.51
CA SER A 214 11.86 2.95 10.20
C SER A 214 12.95 3.36 9.21
N VAL A 215 13.48 4.56 9.37
CA VAL A 215 14.69 5.04 8.65
C VAL A 215 15.99 4.74 9.42
N MET A 216 15.87 4.17 10.62
CA MET A 216 17.01 3.84 11.46
C MET A 216 17.97 2.92 10.69
N PRO A 217 19.27 3.26 10.59
CA PRO A 217 20.24 2.39 9.92
C PRO A 217 20.43 1.09 10.72
N ALA A 218 20.87 0.04 10.03
CA ALA A 218 21.33 -1.18 10.70
C ALA A 218 22.70 -0.91 11.34
N TRP A 219 22.83 -1.19 12.64
CA TRP A 219 24.09 -0.97 13.37
C TRP A 219 24.94 -2.23 13.54
N GLU A 220 24.47 -3.39 13.09
CA GLU A 220 25.20 -4.66 13.23
C GLU A 220 26.60 -4.67 12.60
N ASP A 221 26.84 -3.85 11.57
CA ASP A 221 28.16 -3.73 10.93
C ASP A 221 29.09 -2.74 11.66
N ARG A 222 28.58 -2.00 12.64
CA ARG A 222 29.31 -0.91 13.33
C ARG A 222 29.44 -1.12 14.83
N LEU A 223 28.49 -1.81 15.45
CA LEU A 223 28.46 -2.11 16.88
C LEU A 223 28.65 -3.60 17.12
N THR A 224 29.36 -3.96 18.19
CA THR A 224 29.39 -5.33 18.71
C THR A 224 28.11 -5.67 19.48
N GLU A 225 27.89 -6.96 19.77
CA GLU A 225 26.77 -7.39 20.62
C GLU A 225 26.86 -6.68 21.99
N GLU A 226 28.06 -6.63 22.59
CA GLU A 226 28.30 -5.96 23.88
C GLU A 226 27.97 -4.46 23.81
N GLN A 227 28.46 -3.76 22.78
CA GLN A 227 28.18 -2.33 22.60
C GLN A 227 26.69 -2.05 22.42
N THR A 228 25.99 -2.93 21.70
CA THR A 228 24.53 -2.84 21.54
C THR A 228 23.82 -2.96 22.89
N TRP A 229 24.21 -3.92 23.72
CA TRP A 229 23.68 -4.06 25.08
C TRP A 229 24.01 -2.87 25.99
N GLN A 230 25.22 -2.33 25.89
CA GLN A 230 25.64 -1.15 26.65
C GLN A 230 24.74 0.07 26.33
N VAL A 231 24.43 0.32 25.05
CA VAL A 231 23.49 1.38 24.66
C VAL A 231 22.10 1.15 25.26
N ILE A 232 21.60 -0.09 25.21
CA ILE A 232 20.30 -0.43 25.80
C ILE A 232 20.29 -0.18 27.31
N MET A 233 21.35 -0.56 28.03
CA MET A 233 21.49 -0.27 29.46
C MET A 233 21.47 1.22 29.73
N TYR A 234 22.20 2.02 28.94
CA TYR A 234 22.19 3.47 29.05
C TYR A 234 20.80 4.07 28.82
N LEU A 235 20.06 3.62 27.81
CA LEU A 235 18.71 4.13 27.54
C LEU A 235 17.78 3.94 28.75
N TYR A 236 17.77 2.76 29.36
CA TYR A 236 16.93 2.51 30.54
C TYR A 236 17.42 3.27 31.77
N ASP A 237 18.74 3.37 31.99
CA ASP A 237 19.30 4.12 33.13
C ASP A 237 19.00 5.63 33.02
N ALA A 238 19.24 6.22 31.85
CA ALA A 238 19.09 7.66 31.62
C ALA A 238 17.63 8.13 31.55
N THR A 239 16.70 7.27 31.10
CA THR A 239 15.25 7.57 31.11
C THR A 239 14.59 7.23 32.44
N GLY A 240 15.25 6.43 33.29
CA GLY A 240 14.64 5.84 34.49
C GLY A 240 13.56 4.78 34.19
N GLN A 241 13.36 4.41 32.93
CA GLN A 241 12.40 3.39 32.53
C GLN A 241 12.92 1.98 32.87
N HIS A 242 12.00 1.01 32.91
CA HIS A 242 12.36 -0.39 33.10
C HIS A 242 11.85 -1.25 31.94
N PRO A 243 12.65 -2.21 31.45
CA PRO A 243 12.23 -3.08 30.37
C PRO A 243 11.04 -3.94 30.82
N ARG A 244 10.13 -4.21 29.88
CA ARG A 244 9.07 -5.18 30.11
C ARG A 244 9.69 -6.54 30.43
N ARG A 245 9.34 -7.10 31.58
CA ARG A 245 9.70 -8.48 31.94
C ARG A 245 8.52 -9.39 31.65
N TRP A 246 8.77 -10.67 31.44
CA TRP A 246 7.71 -11.67 31.50
C TRP A 246 7.15 -11.64 32.92
N GLU A 247 5.82 -11.60 33.06
CA GLU A 247 5.21 -11.89 34.36
C GLU A 247 5.63 -13.32 34.72
N GLU A 248 6.29 -13.49 35.87
CA GLU A 248 6.45 -14.82 36.44
C GLU A 248 5.03 -15.32 36.68
N GLY A 249 4.58 -16.25 35.85
CA GLY A 249 3.26 -16.84 35.96
C GLY A 249 3.06 -17.33 37.39
N HIS A 250 2.09 -16.72 38.07
CA HIS A 250 1.59 -17.21 39.35
C HIS A 250 0.94 -18.59 39.17
#